data_AF-A0A6C0DVS4-F1
#
_entry.id   AF-A0A6C0DVS4-F1
#
_cell.length_a   1.000
_cell.length_b   1.000
_cell.length_c   1.000
_cell.angle_alpha   90.00
_cell.angle_beta   90.00
_cell.angle_gamma   90.00
#
_symmetry.space_group_name_H-M   'P 1'
#
loop_
_entity.id
_entity.type
_entity.pdbx_description
1 polymer ?
#
loop_
_entity_poly.entity_id
_entity_poly.type
_entity_poly.pdbx_seq_one_letter_code
_entity_poly.pdbx_strand_id
1 'polypeptide(L)'
;MKDPIKNINNFYDNSSYYELFNSDIWLTILAFVVVFLLTFYFTIKSIIRSYKTNWEINKCNPALMPFASIINPELSNGEPFEYTLNNFTECLDALNAELATDMTKPINNIRDTLSEFFDTIFGVADTTAGYVMALFDFLIELFRMFIEKITNFVLHTQLIFITLNDFFAKIISILTVLYYTLILLVSSYRLIFIIAVMGFLMVFVIPTGVIVTTQLILLIRGIVQLAGFSFGIPWTLPLVIASIIVLVVGIVTFIIALILFIILLIFYSLFNNFVTQINLPGG
;
A
#
# COMPACT_ATOMS: atom_id res chain seq x y z
N MET A 1 6.23 -8.89 -158.50
CA MET A 1 6.18 -9.98 -157.50
C MET A 1 7.02 -9.52 -156.32
N LYS A 2 6.40 -9.07 -155.21
CA LYS A 2 7.12 -8.60 -154.02
C LYS A 2 7.40 -9.80 -153.13
N ASP A 3 8.67 -10.10 -152.90
CA ASP A 3 9.12 -11.21 -152.05
C ASP A 3 8.59 -11.06 -150.62
N PRO A 4 7.81 -12.02 -150.09
CA PRO A 4 7.26 -11.95 -148.74
C PRO A 4 8.33 -11.97 -147.64
N ILE A 5 9.52 -12.50 -147.94
CA ILE A 5 10.66 -12.56 -147.00
C ILE A 5 11.21 -11.15 -146.69
N LYS A 6 11.20 -10.24 -147.68
CA LYS A 6 11.74 -8.88 -147.50
C LYS A 6 10.86 -8.02 -146.60
N ASN A 7 9.55 -8.26 -146.58
CA ASN A 7 8.61 -7.54 -145.70
C ASN A 7 8.72 -8.00 -144.24
N ILE A 8 9.05 -9.27 -143.99
CA ILE A 8 9.24 -9.77 -142.62
C ILE A 8 10.51 -9.18 -142.03
N ASN A 9 11.65 -9.22 -142.75
CA ASN A 9 12.89 -8.60 -142.27
C ASN A 9 12.73 -7.10 -142.03
N ASN A 10 12.04 -6.38 -142.91
CA ASN A 10 11.84 -4.94 -142.75
C ASN A 10 10.92 -4.56 -141.57
N PHE A 11 10.11 -5.51 -141.07
CA PHE A 11 9.32 -5.35 -139.84
C PHE A 11 10.19 -5.55 -138.60
N TYR A 12 11.07 -6.56 -138.58
CA TYR A 12 12.01 -6.77 -137.47
C TYR A 12 13.12 -5.70 -137.40
N ASP A 13 13.56 -5.15 -138.53
CA ASP A 13 14.64 -4.14 -138.58
C ASP A 13 14.18 -2.71 -138.23
N ASN A 14 12.87 -2.41 -138.36
CA ASN A 14 12.32 -1.05 -138.10
C ASN A 14 11.37 -0.96 -136.91
N SER A 15 11.01 -2.08 -136.25
CA SER A 15 10.14 -2.04 -135.07
C SER A 15 10.94 -1.74 -133.80
N SER A 16 10.38 -0.91 -132.94
CA SER A 16 10.98 -0.57 -131.64
C SER A 16 10.97 -1.80 -130.72
N TYR A 17 11.93 -1.91 -129.78
CA TYR A 17 11.99 -3.00 -128.79
C TYR A 17 10.66 -3.23 -128.06
N TYR A 18 9.92 -2.14 -127.81
CA TYR A 18 8.59 -2.17 -127.21
C TYR A 18 7.52 -2.83 -128.10
N GLU A 19 7.61 -2.70 -129.43
CA GLU A 19 6.63 -3.26 -130.37
C GLU A 19 6.86 -4.75 -130.61
N LEU A 20 8.12 -5.20 -130.50
CA LEU A 20 8.52 -6.61 -130.61
C LEU A 20 8.17 -7.44 -129.36
N PHE A 21 8.30 -6.86 -128.16
CA PHE A 21 8.19 -7.58 -126.88
C PHE A 21 7.10 -7.06 -125.92
N ASN A 22 6.13 -6.29 -126.43
CA ASN A 22 5.07 -5.67 -125.61
C ASN A 22 4.37 -6.67 -124.67
N SER A 23 4.03 -7.86 -125.17
CA SER A 23 3.34 -8.90 -124.39
C SER A 23 4.20 -9.43 -123.24
N ASP A 24 5.50 -9.58 -123.45
CA ASP A 24 6.42 -10.12 -122.44
C ASP A 24 6.70 -9.09 -121.33
N ILE A 25 6.71 -7.79 -121.67
CA ILE A 25 6.82 -6.70 -120.69
C ILE A 25 5.57 -6.65 -119.78
N TRP A 26 4.37 -6.74 -120.34
CA TRP A 26 3.13 -6.76 -119.52
C TRP A 26 3.02 -8.01 -118.66
N LEU A 27 3.43 -9.17 -119.18
CA LEU A 27 3.46 -10.42 -118.42
C LEU A 27 4.44 -10.34 -117.24
N THR A 28 5.63 -9.79 -117.45
CA THR A 28 6.64 -9.63 -116.38
C THR A 28 6.21 -8.64 -115.31
N ILE A 29 5.62 -7.49 -115.68
CA ILE A 29 5.05 -6.54 -114.72
C ILE A 29 3.94 -7.20 -113.89
N LEU A 30 3.03 -7.94 -114.53
CA LEU A 30 1.97 -8.66 -113.83
C LEU A 30 2.55 -9.72 -112.87
N ALA A 31 3.55 -10.46 -113.31
CA ALA A 31 4.23 -11.46 -112.48
C ALA A 31 4.90 -10.81 -111.24
N PHE A 32 5.57 -9.66 -111.40
CA PHE A 32 6.13 -8.92 -110.27
C PHE A 32 5.08 -8.42 -109.29
N VAL A 33 3.96 -7.89 -109.78
CA VAL A 33 2.85 -7.43 -108.93
C VAL A 33 2.27 -8.59 -108.13
N VAL A 34 2.08 -9.76 -108.75
CA VAL A 34 1.57 -10.95 -108.06
C VAL A 34 2.54 -11.43 -106.98
N VAL A 35 3.83 -11.52 -107.28
CA VAL A 35 4.85 -11.92 -106.29
C VAL A 35 4.91 -10.91 -105.13
N PHE A 36 4.88 -9.61 -105.43
CA PHE A 36 4.88 -8.56 -104.41
C PHE A 36 3.66 -8.65 -103.49
N LEU A 37 2.45 -8.82 -104.03
CA LEU A 37 1.22 -8.95 -103.24
C LEU A 37 1.26 -10.21 -102.36
N LEU A 38 1.79 -11.33 -102.86
CA LEU A 38 1.96 -12.56 -102.08
C LEU A 38 2.94 -12.36 -100.92
N THR A 39 4.13 -11.81 -101.19
CA THR A 39 5.12 -11.55 -100.14
C THR A 39 4.59 -10.59 -99.08
N PHE A 40 3.89 -9.53 -99.49
CA PHE A 40 3.27 -8.58 -98.58
C PHE A 40 2.21 -9.25 -97.70
N TYR A 41 1.30 -10.03 -98.30
CA TYR A 41 0.25 -10.76 -97.59
C TYR A 41 0.81 -11.70 -96.52
N PHE A 42 1.81 -12.51 -96.86
CA PHE A 42 2.42 -13.44 -95.91
C PHE A 42 3.20 -12.72 -94.79
N THR A 43 3.83 -11.59 -95.09
CA THR A 43 4.55 -10.78 -94.10
C THR A 43 3.59 -10.20 -93.06
N ILE A 44 2.51 -9.57 -93.50
CA ILE A 44 1.48 -9.00 -92.62
C ILE A 44 0.84 -10.10 -91.76
N LYS A 45 0.51 -11.24 -92.35
CA LYS A 45 -0.07 -12.38 -91.61
C LYS A 45 0.89 -12.93 -90.54
N SER A 46 2.19 -12.96 -90.83
CA SER A 46 3.22 -13.39 -89.87
C SER A 46 3.32 -12.44 -88.67
N ILE A 47 3.34 -11.13 -88.95
CA ILE A 47 3.41 -10.08 -87.93
C ILE A 47 2.17 -10.10 -87.02
N ILE A 48 0.97 -10.19 -87.61
CA ILE A 48 -0.28 -10.26 -86.85
C ILE A 48 -0.29 -11.48 -85.92
N ARG A 49 0.19 -12.64 -86.39
CA ARG A 49 0.27 -13.86 -85.57
C ARG A 49 1.18 -13.70 -84.35
N SER A 50 2.28 -12.97 -84.49
CA SER A 50 3.20 -12.68 -83.38
C SER A 50 2.52 -11.82 -82.31
N TYR A 51 1.86 -10.73 -82.71
CA TYR A 51 1.16 -9.85 -81.77
C TYR A 51 -0.08 -10.50 -81.13
N LYS A 52 -0.78 -11.36 -81.88
CA LYS A 52 -1.90 -12.14 -81.36
C LYS A 52 -1.52 -12.99 -80.15
N THR A 53 -0.33 -13.59 -80.17
CA THR A 53 0.12 -14.50 -79.10
C THR A 53 0.38 -13.74 -77.79
N ASN A 54 0.78 -12.47 -77.87
CA ASN A 54 1.07 -11.62 -76.72
C ASN A 54 0.06 -10.46 -76.62
N TRP A 55 -1.21 -10.72 -76.93
CA TRP A 55 -2.21 -9.65 -77.03
C TRP A 55 -2.42 -8.92 -75.70
N GLU A 56 -2.50 -9.62 -74.57
CA GLU A 56 -2.75 -8.99 -73.27
C GLU A 56 -1.71 -7.93 -72.88
N ILE A 57 -0.46 -8.11 -73.32
CA ILE A 57 0.63 -7.15 -73.06
C ILE A 57 0.58 -5.99 -74.06
N ASN A 58 0.15 -6.26 -75.30
CA ASN A 58 0.20 -5.32 -76.41
C ASN A 58 -1.13 -4.60 -76.68
N LYS A 59 -2.22 -4.98 -76.00
CA LYS A 59 -3.57 -4.42 -76.23
C LYS A 59 -3.63 -2.91 -75.97
N CYS A 60 -2.84 -2.43 -75.00
CA CYS A 60 -2.74 -1.01 -74.68
C CYS A 60 -1.62 -0.27 -75.44
N ASN A 61 -0.98 -0.90 -76.43
CA ASN A 61 0.00 -0.22 -77.28
C ASN A 61 -0.73 0.70 -78.29
N PRO A 62 -0.49 2.02 -78.29
CA PRO A 62 -1.21 2.97 -79.14
C PRO A 62 -1.05 2.71 -80.64
N ALA A 63 0.03 2.03 -81.07
CA ALA A 63 0.25 1.69 -82.47
C ALA A 63 -0.56 0.46 -82.94
N LEU A 64 -0.97 -0.42 -82.01
CA LEU A 64 -1.64 -1.70 -82.31
C LEU A 64 -3.14 -1.67 -81.96
N MET A 65 -3.51 -0.82 -81.00
CA MET A 65 -4.88 -0.61 -80.53
C MET A 65 -5.91 -0.35 -81.65
N PRO A 66 -5.69 0.54 -82.65
CA PRO A 66 -6.69 0.75 -83.70
C PRO A 66 -6.91 -0.49 -84.58
N PHE A 67 -6.01 -1.46 -84.54
CA PHE A 67 -6.06 -2.71 -85.29
C PHE A 67 -6.45 -3.93 -84.42
N ALA A 68 -6.96 -3.71 -83.20
CA ALA A 68 -7.33 -4.77 -82.26
C ALA A 68 -8.25 -5.83 -82.86
N SER A 69 -9.26 -5.41 -83.63
CA SER A 69 -10.20 -6.31 -84.29
C SER A 69 -9.62 -7.09 -85.48
N ILE A 70 -8.54 -6.60 -86.10
CA ILE A 70 -7.81 -7.30 -87.16
C ILE A 70 -6.84 -8.32 -86.55
N ILE A 71 -6.25 -8.00 -85.41
CA ILE A 71 -5.31 -8.88 -84.70
C ILE A 71 -6.04 -10.03 -84.00
N ASN A 72 -7.21 -9.75 -83.39
CA ASN A 72 -8.05 -10.72 -82.68
C ASN A 72 -9.50 -10.72 -83.17
N PRO A 73 -9.76 -11.21 -84.40
CA PRO A 73 -11.11 -11.20 -84.98
C PRO A 73 -12.09 -12.15 -84.26
N GLU A 74 -11.59 -13.20 -83.60
CA GLU A 74 -12.42 -14.17 -82.87
C GLU A 74 -13.04 -13.61 -81.59
N LEU A 75 -12.41 -12.60 -80.98
CA LEU A 75 -12.91 -11.91 -79.79
C LEU A 75 -13.88 -10.77 -80.14
N SER A 76 -13.91 -10.38 -81.41
CA SER A 76 -14.74 -9.27 -81.90
C SER A 76 -16.21 -9.64 -82.04
N ASN A 77 -16.59 -10.93 -81.95
CA ASN A 77 -18.00 -11.41 -82.00
C ASN A 77 -18.85 -10.84 -83.15
N GLY A 78 -18.23 -10.46 -84.27
CA GLY A 78 -18.92 -9.88 -85.43
C GLY A 78 -19.02 -8.35 -85.44
N GLU A 79 -18.55 -7.65 -84.40
CA GLU A 79 -18.55 -6.19 -84.30
C GLU A 79 -17.11 -5.63 -84.15
N PRO A 80 -16.40 -5.36 -85.26
CA PRO A 80 -14.98 -4.97 -85.25
C PRO A 80 -14.71 -3.64 -84.57
N PHE A 81 -15.63 -2.68 -84.74
CA PHE A 81 -15.47 -1.34 -84.23
C PHE A 81 -15.73 -1.28 -82.72
N GLU A 82 -16.78 -1.97 -82.25
CA GLU A 82 -17.12 -2.02 -80.83
C GLU A 82 -16.01 -2.68 -80.01
N TYR A 83 -15.42 -3.77 -80.51
CA TYR A 83 -14.30 -4.43 -79.84
C TYR A 83 -13.07 -3.51 -79.71
N THR A 84 -12.72 -2.78 -80.77
CA THR A 84 -11.60 -1.82 -80.72
C THR A 84 -11.89 -0.69 -79.74
N LEU A 85 -13.14 -0.19 -79.68
CA LEU A 85 -13.54 0.87 -78.76
C LEU A 85 -13.51 0.40 -77.30
N ASN A 86 -14.01 -0.80 -77.02
CA ASN A 86 -14.01 -1.39 -75.68
C ASN A 86 -12.57 -1.63 -75.16
N ASN A 87 -11.65 -2.08 -76.02
CA ASN A 87 -10.23 -2.19 -75.66
C ASN A 87 -9.60 -0.81 -75.37
N PHE A 88 -9.95 0.22 -76.15
CA PHE A 88 -9.50 1.58 -75.90
C PHE A 88 -9.99 2.09 -74.53
N THR A 89 -11.27 1.91 -74.22
CA THR A 89 -11.84 2.34 -72.94
C THR A 89 -11.26 1.58 -71.76
N GLU A 90 -11.04 0.26 -71.88
CA GLU A 90 -10.42 -0.55 -70.82
C GLU A 90 -9.00 -0.08 -70.51
N CYS A 91 -8.19 0.19 -71.54
CA CYS A 91 -6.84 0.72 -71.35
C CYS A 91 -6.85 2.15 -70.78
N LEU A 92 -7.82 2.98 -71.16
CA LEU A 92 -7.99 4.32 -70.62
C LEU A 92 -8.38 4.29 -69.14
N ASP A 93 -9.30 3.41 -68.75
CA ASP A 93 -9.75 3.23 -67.38
C ASP A 93 -8.62 2.69 -66.48
N ALA A 94 -7.82 1.74 -66.99
CA ALA A 94 -6.63 1.24 -66.29
C ALA A 94 -5.60 2.35 -66.03
N LEU A 95 -5.32 3.19 -67.03
CA LEU A 95 -4.42 4.34 -66.89
C LEU A 95 -4.95 5.36 -65.86
N ASN A 96 -6.26 5.63 -65.89
CA ASN A 96 -6.90 6.55 -64.95
C ASN A 96 -6.84 6.03 -63.51
N ALA A 97 -7.02 4.71 -63.29
CA ALA A 97 -6.90 4.09 -61.99
C ALA A 97 -5.46 4.14 -61.45
N GLU A 98 -4.46 3.92 -62.31
CA GLU A 98 -3.04 4.03 -61.95
C GLU A 98 -2.68 5.47 -61.57
N LEU A 99 -3.10 6.46 -62.37
CA LEU A 99 -2.93 7.88 -62.05
C LEU A 99 -3.63 8.27 -60.74
N ALA A 100 -4.86 7.81 -60.50
CA ALA A 100 -5.57 8.08 -59.26
C ALA A 100 -4.85 7.47 -58.04
N THR A 101 -4.26 6.29 -58.20
CA THR A 101 -3.48 5.63 -57.15
C THR A 101 -2.18 6.38 -56.90
N ASP A 102 -1.46 6.79 -57.94
CA ASP A 102 -0.22 7.56 -57.82
C ASP A 102 -0.45 8.97 -57.25
N MET A 103 -1.57 9.60 -57.60
CA MET A 103 -1.98 10.89 -57.04
C MET A 103 -2.37 10.79 -55.55
N THR A 104 -2.88 9.63 -55.10
CA THR A 104 -3.28 9.41 -53.69
C THR A 104 -2.16 8.86 -52.81
N LYS A 105 -1.11 8.25 -53.37
CA LYS A 105 0.11 7.85 -52.64
C LYS A 105 0.67 8.94 -51.72
N PRO A 106 0.90 10.19 -52.15
CA PRO A 106 1.42 11.23 -51.25
C PRO A 106 0.45 11.55 -50.11
N ILE A 107 -0.87 11.52 -50.36
CA ILE A 107 -1.90 11.75 -49.34
C ILE A 107 -1.90 10.64 -48.29
N ASN A 108 -1.80 9.38 -48.72
CA ASN A 108 -1.72 8.24 -47.81
C ASN A 108 -0.44 8.29 -46.97
N ASN A 109 0.69 8.65 -47.57
CA ASN A 109 1.95 8.78 -46.85
C ASN A 109 1.91 9.91 -45.79
N ILE A 110 1.23 11.02 -46.11
CA ILE A 110 0.97 12.11 -45.14
C ILE A 110 0.09 11.60 -43.99
N ARG A 111 -0.97 10.84 -44.28
CA ARG A 111 -1.85 10.26 -43.27
C ARG A 111 -1.07 9.34 -42.33
N ASP A 112 -0.24 8.46 -42.87
CA ASP A 112 0.51 7.49 -42.08
C ASP A 112 1.56 8.19 -41.20
N THR A 113 2.29 9.16 -41.76
CA THR A 113 3.23 10.01 -41.01
C THR A 113 2.52 10.79 -39.89
N LEU A 114 1.32 11.30 -40.16
CA LEU A 114 0.53 12.03 -39.18
C LEU A 114 0.07 11.10 -38.03
N SER A 115 -0.34 9.87 -38.35
CA SER A 115 -0.70 8.86 -37.36
C SER A 115 0.49 8.52 -36.46
N GLU A 116 1.65 8.22 -37.06
CA GLU A 116 2.87 7.89 -36.32
C GLU A 116 3.33 9.05 -35.41
N PHE A 117 3.17 10.29 -35.88
CA PHE A 117 3.43 11.47 -35.07
C PHE A 117 2.51 11.54 -33.84
N PHE A 118 1.21 11.31 -34.01
CA PHE A 118 0.27 11.29 -32.88
C PHE A 118 0.56 10.13 -31.93
N ASP A 119 0.83 8.94 -32.43
CA ASP A 119 1.19 7.77 -31.61
C ASP A 119 2.46 8.02 -30.80
N THR A 120 3.46 8.69 -31.40
CA THR A 120 4.68 9.10 -30.69
C THR A 120 4.36 10.10 -29.59
N ILE A 121 3.50 11.10 -29.84
CA ILE A 121 3.07 12.06 -28.81
C ILE A 121 2.34 11.36 -27.67
N PHE A 122 1.40 10.45 -27.99
CA PHE A 122 0.69 9.68 -26.98
C PHE A 122 1.63 8.79 -26.16
N GLY A 123 2.58 8.13 -26.82
CA GLY A 123 3.62 7.33 -26.16
C GLY A 123 4.48 8.18 -25.20
N VAL A 124 4.90 9.38 -25.62
CA VAL A 124 5.64 10.31 -24.76
C VAL A 124 4.80 10.79 -23.58
N ALA A 125 3.54 11.14 -23.81
CA ALA A 125 2.62 11.60 -22.76
C ALA A 125 2.36 10.49 -21.72
N ASP A 126 2.11 9.26 -22.17
CA ASP A 126 1.90 8.09 -21.31
C ASP A 126 3.16 7.74 -20.51
N THR A 127 4.32 7.71 -21.17
CA THR A 127 5.61 7.48 -20.49
C THR A 127 5.89 8.57 -19.44
N THR A 128 5.60 9.83 -19.77
CA THR A 128 5.76 10.95 -18.82
C THR A 128 4.80 10.83 -17.64
N ALA A 129 3.54 10.46 -17.88
CA ALA A 129 2.58 10.18 -16.82
C ALA A 129 3.06 9.02 -15.92
N GLY A 130 3.67 7.99 -16.51
CA GLY A 130 4.32 6.89 -15.79
C GLY A 130 5.44 7.37 -14.86
N TYR A 131 6.31 8.28 -15.31
CA TYR A 131 7.35 8.87 -14.45
C TYR A 131 6.76 9.71 -13.31
N VAL A 132 5.69 10.48 -13.59
CA VAL A 132 5.01 11.26 -12.56
C VAL A 132 4.39 10.34 -11.51
N MET A 133 3.71 9.26 -11.92
CA MET A 133 3.16 8.25 -11.01
C MET A 133 4.26 7.60 -10.16
N ALA A 134 5.38 7.21 -10.77
CA ALA A 134 6.51 6.64 -10.04
C ALA A 134 7.09 7.61 -9.00
N LEU A 135 7.15 8.92 -9.31
CA LEU A 135 7.56 9.94 -8.33
C LEU A 135 6.57 10.07 -7.17
N PHE A 136 5.27 10.02 -7.44
CA PHE A 136 4.25 10.04 -6.40
C PHE A 136 4.32 8.78 -5.52
N ASP A 137 4.52 7.61 -6.10
CA ASP A 137 4.67 6.36 -5.35
C ASP A 137 5.91 6.40 -4.45
N PHE A 138 7.05 6.90 -4.98
CA PHE A 138 8.25 7.11 -4.18
C PHE A 138 8.01 8.08 -3.00
N LEU A 139 7.28 9.18 -3.23
CA LEU A 139 6.92 10.12 -2.17
C LEU A 139 6.02 9.45 -1.11
N ILE A 140 5.01 8.69 -1.53
CA ILE A 140 4.11 7.97 -0.61
C ILE A 140 4.90 6.96 0.22
N GLU A 141 5.82 6.21 -0.39
CA GLU A 141 6.66 5.25 0.31
C GLU A 141 7.60 5.92 1.31
N LEU A 142 8.19 7.07 0.95
CA LEU A 142 8.96 7.90 1.86
C LEU A 142 8.11 8.32 3.06
N PHE A 143 6.91 8.88 2.84
CA PHE A 143 6.01 9.27 3.92
C PHE A 143 5.62 8.08 4.80
N ARG A 144 5.37 6.91 4.22
CA ARG A 144 5.07 5.68 4.95
C ARG A 144 6.20 5.28 5.89
N MET A 145 7.45 5.31 5.41
CA MET A 145 8.62 5.06 6.26
C MET A 145 8.75 6.07 7.41
N PHE A 146 8.47 7.35 7.16
CA PHE A 146 8.49 8.37 8.21
C PHE A 146 7.40 8.14 9.26
N ILE A 147 6.16 7.88 8.84
CA ILE A 147 5.04 7.61 9.74
C ILE A 147 5.28 6.35 10.57
N GLU A 148 5.84 5.30 9.98
CA GLU A 148 6.18 4.07 10.70
C GLU A 148 7.22 4.33 11.78
N LYS A 149 8.28 5.08 11.48
CA LYS A 149 9.29 5.49 12.46
C LYS A 149 8.72 6.38 13.56
N ILE A 150 7.88 7.34 13.22
CA ILE A 150 7.20 8.20 14.21
C ILE A 150 6.31 7.36 15.12
N THR A 151 5.57 6.42 14.56
CA THR A 151 4.68 5.54 15.33
C THR A 151 5.47 4.67 16.30
N ASN A 152 6.58 4.06 15.85
CA ASN A 152 7.47 3.29 16.72
C ASN A 152 8.07 4.17 17.82
N PHE A 153 8.50 5.39 17.49
CA PHE A 153 9.03 6.33 18.48
C PHE A 153 7.97 6.72 19.53
N VAL A 154 6.73 7.01 19.11
CA VAL A 154 5.62 7.33 20.01
C VAL A 154 5.30 6.14 20.92
N LEU A 155 5.27 4.92 20.38
CA LEU A 155 5.01 3.70 21.15
C LEU A 155 6.09 3.49 22.23
N HIS A 156 7.37 3.61 21.88
CA HIS A 156 8.44 3.53 22.86
C HIS A 156 8.37 4.63 23.92
N THR A 157 8.00 5.85 23.53
CA THR A 157 7.81 6.97 24.46
C THR A 157 6.66 6.71 25.42
N GLN A 158 5.52 6.19 24.94
CA GLN A 158 4.39 5.81 25.77
C GLN A 158 4.75 4.72 26.79
N LEU A 159 5.55 3.72 26.39
CA LEU A 159 6.06 2.70 27.33
C LEU A 159 6.90 3.32 28.45
N ILE A 160 7.71 4.35 28.17
CA ILE A 160 8.45 5.08 29.21
C ILE A 160 7.47 5.78 30.17
N PHE A 161 6.42 6.44 29.67
CA PHE A 161 5.41 7.06 30.54
C PHE A 161 4.65 6.04 31.40
N ILE A 162 4.32 4.87 30.85
CA ILE A 162 3.67 3.78 31.59
C ILE A 162 4.58 3.29 32.72
N THR A 163 5.86 3.05 32.44
CA THR A 163 6.82 2.59 33.46
C THR A 163 7.09 3.65 34.53
N LEU A 164 7.12 4.93 34.17
CA LEU A 164 7.20 6.04 35.14
C LEU A 164 5.96 6.11 36.03
N ASN A 165 4.75 5.97 35.45
CA ASN A 165 3.53 5.96 36.25
C ASN A 165 3.49 4.77 37.21
N ASP A 166 3.89 3.57 36.77
CA ASP A 166 4.03 2.40 37.62
C ASP A 166 5.07 2.61 38.74
N PHE A 167 6.19 3.27 38.44
CA PHE A 167 7.19 3.64 39.44
C PHE A 167 6.63 4.58 40.51
N PHE A 168 5.91 5.63 40.13
CA PHE A 168 5.26 6.53 41.09
C PHE A 168 4.17 5.82 41.91
N ALA A 169 3.37 4.96 41.28
CA ALA A 169 2.37 4.15 41.98
C ALA A 169 3.01 3.23 43.04
N LYS A 170 4.16 2.63 42.72
CA LYS A 170 4.96 1.83 43.67
C LYS A 170 5.51 2.67 44.81
N ILE A 171 6.02 3.87 44.54
CA ILE A 171 6.48 4.81 45.59
C ILE A 171 5.34 5.16 46.54
N ILE A 172 4.18 5.55 46.00
CA ILE A 172 2.99 5.90 46.81
C ILE A 172 2.56 4.70 47.64
N SER A 173 2.57 3.49 47.06
CA SER A 173 2.23 2.25 47.77
C SER A 173 3.17 1.98 48.94
N ILE A 174 4.49 2.10 48.73
CA ILE A 174 5.49 1.92 49.80
C ILE A 174 5.29 2.97 50.89
N LEU A 175 5.10 4.24 50.52
CA LEU A 175 4.87 5.32 51.47
C LEU A 175 3.59 5.08 52.29
N THR A 176 2.53 4.60 51.65
CA THR A 176 1.26 4.25 52.29
C THR A 176 1.44 3.11 53.29
N VAL A 177 2.19 2.07 52.93
CA VAL A 177 2.51 0.95 53.84
C VAL A 177 3.32 1.46 55.03
N LEU A 178 4.33 2.30 54.82
CA LEU A 178 5.12 2.90 55.89
C LEU A 178 4.25 3.76 56.82
N TYR A 179 3.38 4.59 56.27
CA TYR A 179 2.45 5.44 57.01
C TYR A 179 1.52 4.62 57.92
N TYR A 180 0.84 3.61 57.37
CA TYR A 180 -0.05 2.75 58.16
C TYR A 180 0.71 1.92 59.19
N THR A 181 1.93 1.46 58.88
CA THR A 181 2.77 0.72 59.84
C THR A 181 3.18 1.61 61.02
N LEU A 182 3.55 2.86 60.77
CA LEU A 182 3.88 3.83 61.83
C LEU A 182 2.67 4.12 62.72
N ILE A 183 1.48 4.33 62.14
CA ILE A 183 0.23 4.53 62.89
C ILE A 183 -0.09 3.32 63.77
N LEU A 184 0.04 2.11 63.22
CA LEU A 184 -0.18 0.87 63.97
C LEU A 184 0.80 0.74 65.12
N LEU A 185 2.07 1.06 64.91
CA LEU A 185 3.10 1.02 65.94
C LEU A 185 2.82 2.02 67.06
N VAL A 186 2.49 3.28 66.75
CA VAL A 186 2.11 4.29 67.74
C VAL A 186 0.86 3.87 68.52
N SER A 187 -0.15 3.36 67.81
CA SER A 187 -1.39 2.86 68.42
C SER A 187 -1.15 1.65 69.34
N SER A 188 -0.23 0.76 68.95
CA SER A 188 0.17 -0.41 69.75
C SER A 188 0.84 0.01 71.06
N TYR A 189 1.76 0.99 71.00
CA TYR A 189 2.37 1.54 72.22
C TYR A 189 1.35 2.20 73.14
N ARG A 190 0.35 2.91 72.60
CA ARG A 190 -0.74 3.48 73.40
C ARG A 190 -1.51 2.41 74.18
N LEU A 191 -1.84 1.30 73.52
CA LEU A 191 -2.56 0.19 74.15
C LEU A 191 -1.74 -0.47 75.27
N ILE A 192 -0.44 -0.72 75.04
CA ILE A 192 0.45 -1.30 76.06
C ILE A 192 0.49 -0.41 77.31
N PHE A 193 0.58 0.91 77.16
CA PHE A 193 0.63 1.83 78.30
C PHE A 193 -0.69 1.83 79.10
N ILE A 194 -1.85 1.82 78.42
CA ILE A 194 -3.16 1.72 79.07
C ILE A 194 -3.26 0.42 79.87
N ILE A 195 -2.87 -0.71 79.27
CA ILE A 195 -2.88 -2.03 79.93
C ILE A 195 -1.94 -2.02 81.15
N ALA A 196 -0.77 -1.40 81.06
CA ALA A 196 0.17 -1.32 82.18
C ALA A 196 -0.39 -0.52 83.36
N VAL A 197 -1.03 0.63 83.11
CA VAL A 197 -1.67 1.44 84.16
C VAL A 197 -2.84 0.69 84.79
N MET A 198 -3.72 0.07 83.99
CA MET A 198 -4.84 -0.73 84.51
C MET A 198 -4.34 -1.96 85.28
N GLY A 199 -3.28 -2.62 84.79
CA GLY A 199 -2.65 -3.76 85.45
C GLY A 199 -2.03 -3.39 86.79
N PHE A 200 -1.33 -2.25 86.88
CA PHE A 200 -0.77 -1.78 88.16
C PHE A 200 -1.87 -1.48 89.18
N LEU A 201 -2.97 -0.87 88.74
CA LEU A 201 -4.13 -0.61 89.60
C LEU A 201 -4.74 -1.91 90.13
N MET A 202 -4.98 -2.90 89.26
CA MET A 202 -5.60 -4.18 89.66
C MET A 202 -4.68 -5.04 90.53
N VAL A 203 -3.37 -5.07 90.27
CA VAL A 203 -2.44 -5.99 90.94
C VAL A 203 -1.85 -5.40 92.22
N PHE A 204 -1.56 -4.11 92.25
CA PHE A 204 -0.87 -3.49 93.40
C PHE A 204 -1.83 -2.65 94.25
N VAL A 205 -2.49 -1.66 93.66
CA VAL A 205 -3.25 -0.65 94.44
C VAL A 205 -4.48 -1.24 95.11
N ILE A 206 -5.31 -1.99 94.36
CA ILE A 206 -6.53 -2.59 94.92
C ILE A 206 -6.18 -3.61 96.03
N PRO A 207 -5.30 -4.61 95.81
CA PRO A 207 -5.05 -5.63 96.83
C PRO A 207 -4.39 -5.07 98.09
N THR A 208 -3.45 -4.12 97.96
CA THR A 208 -2.84 -3.48 99.13
C THR A 208 -3.85 -2.66 99.92
N GLY A 209 -4.78 -1.96 99.26
CA GLY A 209 -5.88 -1.27 99.94
C GLY A 209 -6.82 -2.22 100.69
N VAL A 210 -7.15 -3.36 100.09
CA VAL A 210 -7.95 -4.42 100.74
C VAL A 210 -7.22 -5.00 101.95
N ILE A 211 -5.91 -5.22 101.86
CA ILE A 211 -5.09 -5.70 102.99
C ILE A 211 -5.15 -4.69 104.15
N VAL A 212 -4.88 -3.40 103.89
CA VAL A 212 -4.88 -2.35 104.93
C VAL A 212 -6.25 -2.24 105.60
N THR A 213 -7.33 -2.22 104.83
CA THR A 213 -8.70 -2.16 105.38
C THR A 213 -9.05 -3.39 106.22
N THR A 214 -8.65 -4.58 105.78
CA THR A 214 -8.84 -5.83 106.55
C THR A 214 -8.07 -5.80 107.86
N GLN A 215 -6.82 -5.31 107.87
CA GLN A 215 -6.01 -5.21 109.09
C GLN A 215 -6.57 -4.19 110.08
N LEU A 216 -7.14 -3.08 109.61
CA LEU A 216 -7.81 -2.09 110.46
C LEU A 216 -9.01 -2.71 111.20
N ILE A 217 -9.82 -3.51 110.49
CA ILE A 217 -10.97 -4.20 111.08
C ILE A 217 -10.52 -5.21 112.14
N LEU A 218 -9.43 -5.96 111.89
CA LEU A 218 -8.86 -6.91 112.85
C LEU A 218 -8.35 -6.21 114.12
N LEU A 219 -7.72 -5.04 113.99
CA LEU A 219 -7.28 -4.23 115.13
C LEU A 219 -8.46 -3.75 115.98
N ILE A 220 -9.52 -3.23 115.34
CA ILE A 220 -10.73 -2.79 116.07
C ILE A 220 -11.35 -3.96 116.83
N ARG A 221 -11.46 -5.15 116.20
CA ARG A 221 -11.95 -6.36 116.88
C ARG A 221 -11.06 -6.77 118.06
N GLY A 222 -9.74 -6.73 117.90
CA GLY A 222 -8.79 -7.06 118.97
C GLY A 222 -8.88 -6.12 120.17
N ILE A 223 -9.04 -4.81 119.94
CA ILE A 223 -9.23 -3.81 120.99
C ILE A 223 -10.55 -4.02 121.74
N VAL A 224 -11.65 -4.30 121.02
CA VAL A 224 -12.96 -4.57 121.63
C VAL A 224 -12.93 -5.85 122.49
N GLN A 225 -12.22 -6.90 122.07
CA GLN A 225 -12.05 -8.12 122.86
C GLN A 225 -11.19 -7.93 124.12
N LEU A 226 -10.21 -7.01 124.09
CA LEU A 226 -9.44 -6.62 125.28
C LEU A 226 -10.27 -5.83 126.30
N ALA A 227 -11.21 -4.99 125.82
CA ALA A 227 -12.09 -4.19 126.69
C ALA A 227 -13.26 -5.01 127.27
N GLY A 228 -13.80 -5.98 126.50
CA GLY A 228 -14.85 -6.89 126.93
C GLY A 228 -14.28 -8.13 127.60
N PHE A 229 -13.96 -8.03 128.90
CA PHE A 229 -13.36 -9.07 129.75
C PHE A 229 -13.90 -10.50 129.51
N SER A 230 -13.26 -11.27 128.62
CA SER A 230 -13.64 -12.65 128.32
C SER A 230 -12.41 -13.51 128.05
N PHE A 231 -12.07 -14.36 129.04
CA PHE A 231 -11.29 -15.62 129.04
C PHE A 231 -10.14 -15.91 128.03
N GLY A 232 -9.54 -14.92 127.36
CA GLY A 232 -8.49 -15.10 126.32
C GLY A 232 -7.25 -14.20 126.43
N ILE A 233 -7.06 -13.52 127.57
CA ILE A 233 -6.12 -12.40 127.78
C ILE A 233 -4.64 -12.70 127.42
N PRO A 234 -4.05 -13.90 127.63
CA PRO A 234 -2.62 -14.11 127.34
C PRO A 234 -2.29 -14.08 125.84
N TRP A 235 -3.24 -14.49 124.99
CA TRP A 235 -2.99 -14.67 123.56
C TRP A 235 -3.36 -13.43 122.72
N THR A 236 -4.16 -12.51 123.25
CA THR A 236 -4.62 -11.31 122.51
C THR A 236 -3.57 -10.20 122.45
N LEU A 237 -2.74 -10.04 123.49
CA LEU A 237 -1.74 -8.97 123.55
C LEU A 237 -0.66 -9.09 122.45
N PRO A 238 -0.04 -10.28 122.21
CA PRO A 238 0.92 -10.45 121.12
C PRO A 238 0.30 -10.27 119.73
N LEU A 239 -0.97 -10.67 119.55
CA LEU A 239 -1.70 -10.50 118.29
C LEU A 239 -2.00 -9.03 117.97
N VAL A 240 -2.33 -8.21 118.98
CA VAL A 240 -2.51 -6.77 118.80
C VAL A 240 -1.19 -6.09 118.45
N ILE A 241 -0.09 -6.45 119.11
CA ILE A 241 1.24 -5.89 118.79
C ILE A 241 1.68 -6.29 117.37
N ALA A 242 1.50 -7.56 116.99
CA ALA A 242 1.83 -8.04 115.65
C ALA A 242 0.97 -7.35 114.56
N SER A 243 -0.32 -7.17 114.81
CA SER A 243 -1.22 -6.48 113.86
C SER A 243 -0.92 -4.98 113.73
N ILE A 244 -0.43 -4.31 114.80
CA ILE A 244 0.07 -2.93 114.70
C ILE A 244 1.30 -2.86 113.79
N ILE A 245 2.27 -3.77 113.94
CA ILE A 245 3.48 -3.80 113.10
C ILE A 245 3.10 -4.04 111.63
N VAL A 246 2.24 -5.02 111.37
CA VAL A 246 1.77 -5.33 110.01
C VAL A 246 0.96 -4.18 109.42
N LEU A 247 0.17 -3.47 110.23
CA LEU A 247 -0.56 -2.27 109.78
C LEU A 247 0.40 -1.16 109.34
N VAL A 248 1.43 -0.87 110.13
CA VAL A 248 2.43 0.17 109.79
C VAL A 248 3.12 -0.18 108.48
N VAL A 249 3.55 -1.44 108.31
CA VAL A 249 4.16 -1.90 107.05
C VAL A 249 3.16 -1.85 105.89
N GLY A 250 1.90 -2.22 106.12
CA GLY A 250 0.83 -2.16 105.12
C GLY A 250 0.53 -0.74 104.65
N ILE A 251 0.47 0.22 105.57
CA ILE A 251 0.27 1.64 105.25
C ILE A 251 1.45 2.19 104.46
N VAL A 252 2.68 1.88 104.85
CA VAL A 252 3.89 2.33 104.13
C VAL A 252 3.92 1.76 102.71
N THR A 253 3.65 0.47 102.55
CA THR A 253 3.60 -0.18 101.22
C THR A 253 2.47 0.36 100.35
N PHE A 254 1.30 0.67 100.92
CA PHE A 254 0.19 1.30 100.21
C PHE A 254 0.52 2.74 99.77
N ILE A 255 1.14 3.55 100.63
CA ILE A 255 1.58 4.91 100.28
C ILE A 255 2.60 4.86 99.14
N ILE A 256 3.58 3.96 99.20
CA ILE A 256 4.56 3.76 98.12
C ILE A 256 3.86 3.35 96.82
N ALA A 257 2.90 2.40 96.88
CA ALA A 257 2.13 1.99 95.72
C ALA A 257 1.31 3.13 95.11
N LEU A 258 0.70 4.00 95.93
CA LEU A 258 -0.04 5.18 95.45
C LEU A 258 0.88 6.22 94.81
N ILE A 259 2.06 6.48 95.39
CA ILE A 259 3.04 7.40 94.81
C ILE A 259 3.48 6.88 93.44
N LEU A 260 3.82 5.59 93.34
CA LEU A 260 4.19 4.97 92.07
C LEU A 260 3.05 5.01 91.04
N PHE A 261 1.81 4.83 91.49
CA PHE A 261 0.63 4.94 90.61
C PHE A 261 0.44 6.37 90.07
N ILE A 262 0.58 7.39 90.92
CA ILE A 262 0.48 8.80 90.51
C ILE A 262 1.59 9.13 89.51
N ILE A 263 2.81 8.68 89.77
CA ILE A 263 3.94 8.83 88.84
C ILE A 263 3.60 8.18 87.50
N LEU A 264 3.08 6.95 87.49
CA LEU A 264 2.63 6.26 86.27
C LEU A 264 1.52 7.02 85.53
N LEU A 265 0.57 7.63 86.23
CA LEU A 265 -0.48 8.46 85.62
C LEU A 265 0.06 9.75 85.00
N ILE A 266 1.04 10.39 85.64
CA ILE A 266 1.70 11.58 85.08
C ILE A 266 2.45 11.18 83.80
N PHE A 267 3.20 10.07 83.83
CA PHE A 267 3.87 9.55 82.64
C PHE A 267 2.86 9.19 81.53
N TYR A 268 1.73 8.58 81.87
CA TYR A 268 0.65 8.31 80.92
C TYR A 268 0.13 9.58 80.27
N SER A 269 -0.18 10.61 81.08
CA SER A 269 -0.72 11.88 80.61
C SER A 269 0.26 12.60 79.68
N LEU A 270 1.54 12.64 80.06
CA LEU A 270 2.60 13.20 79.22
C LEU A 270 2.76 12.44 77.91
N PHE A 271 2.75 11.10 77.96
CA PHE A 271 2.84 10.27 76.77
C PHE A 271 1.61 10.44 75.85
N ASN A 272 0.41 10.50 76.40
CA ASN A 272 -0.81 10.69 75.64
C ASN A 272 -0.88 12.09 75.00
N ASN A 273 -0.43 13.13 75.71
CA ASN A 273 -0.31 14.48 75.16
C ASN A 273 0.73 14.54 74.02
N PHE A 274 1.85 13.84 74.16
CA PHE A 274 2.84 13.71 73.09
C PHE A 274 2.27 12.99 71.86
N VAL A 275 1.59 11.86 72.06
CA VAL A 275 0.97 11.09 70.96
C VAL A 275 -0.15 11.86 70.27
N THR A 276 -0.97 12.62 71.00
CA THR A 276 -2.03 13.44 70.41
C THR A 276 -1.50 14.62 69.58
N GLN A 277 -0.34 15.18 69.96
CA GLN A 277 0.35 16.18 69.13
C GLN A 277 0.86 15.59 67.81
N ILE A 278 1.25 14.31 67.80
CA ILE A 278 1.69 13.60 66.57
C ILE A 278 0.48 13.18 65.71
N ASN A 279 -0.63 12.80 66.35
CA ASN A 279 -1.86 12.38 65.69
C ASN A 279 -2.75 13.54 65.21
N LEU A 280 -2.27 14.79 65.19
CA LEU A 280 -3.01 15.85 64.52
C LEU A 280 -3.10 15.48 63.04
N PRO A 281 -4.32 15.21 62.51
CA PRO A 281 -4.49 15.07 61.08
C PRO A 281 -4.04 16.40 60.48
N GLY A 282 -3.07 16.34 59.57
CA GLY A 282 -2.71 17.50 58.77
C GLY A 282 -3.97 18.10 58.17
N GLY A 283 -4.19 19.39 58.44
CA GLY A 283 -4.75 20.27 57.42
C GLY A 283 -3.77 20.38 56.25
#